data_AF-A0A2S3QPM4-F1
#
_entry.id   AF-A0A2S3QPM4-F1
#
_cell.length_a   1.000
_cell.length_b   1.000
_cell.length_c   1.000
_cell.angle_alpha   90.00
_cell.angle_beta   90.00
_cell.angle_gamma   90.00
#
_symmetry.space_group_name_H-M   'P 1'
#
loop_
_entity.id
_entity.type
_entity.pdbx_description
1 polymer ?
#
loop_
_entity_poly.entity_id
_entity_poly.type
_entity_poly.pdbx_seq_one_letter_code
_entity_poly.pdbx_strand_id
1 'polypeptide(L)'
;MGEIRLPLIFRVLHWGVAIAVILNAFILEEGKQAHRYLGYIAVSFVLLRLLIHKKNPITHYNPKAKYVYWLMWTAIIGLATTGFLMGLDRFFGNDLLEDIHEVFSNILIFLSLLHLGGVFFDAYKMKRRTWMVMISGEKE
;
A
#
# COMPACT_ATOMS: atom_id res chain seq x y z
N MET A 1 33.38 0.69 0.62
CA MET A 1 32.06 0.07 0.84
C MET A 1 31.06 0.85 0.00
N GLY A 2 30.44 0.23 -1.01
CA GLY A 2 29.49 0.95 -1.87
C GLY A 2 28.23 1.32 -1.07
N GLU A 3 27.87 2.60 -1.08
CA GLU A 3 26.65 3.08 -0.43
C GLU A 3 25.43 2.38 -1.05
N ILE A 4 24.75 1.55 -0.26
CA ILE A 4 23.50 0.91 -0.69
C ILE A 4 22.40 1.96 -0.62
N ARG A 5 22.22 2.71 -1.71
CA ARG A 5 21.15 3.69 -1.87
C ARG A 5 19.89 3.02 -2.41
N LEU A 6 18.74 3.26 -1.77
CA LEU A 6 17.44 2.84 -2.27
C LEU A 6 17.07 3.72 -3.49
N PRO A 7 16.92 3.12 -4.69
CA PRO A 7 16.62 3.89 -5.90
C PRO A 7 15.32 4.70 -5.74
N LEU A 8 15.31 5.91 -6.31
CA LEU A 8 14.20 6.85 -6.19
C LEU A 8 12.86 6.25 -6.63
N ILE A 9 12.87 5.42 -7.68
CA ILE A 9 11.66 4.76 -8.21
C ILE A 9 10.90 3.96 -7.15
N PHE A 10 11.61 3.26 -6.25
CA PHE A 10 10.97 2.50 -5.17
C PHE A 10 10.32 3.37 -4.12
N ARG A 11 10.84 4.57 -3.89
CA ARG A 11 10.24 5.54 -2.95
C ARG A 11 9.03 6.21 -3.58
N VAL A 12 9.16 6.66 -4.83
CA VAL A 12 8.08 7.30 -5.58
C VAL A 12 6.88 6.36 -5.72
N LEU A 13 7.10 5.11 -6.12
CA LEU A 13 6.00 4.14 -6.21
C LEU A 13 5.36 3.85 -4.84
N HIS A 14 6.08 4.03 -3.72
CA HIS A 14 5.55 3.71 -2.39
C HIS A 14 4.67 4.84 -1.91
N TRP A 15 5.24 6.04 -1.92
CA TRP A 15 4.53 7.25 -1.58
C TRP A 15 3.35 7.50 -2.52
N GLY A 16 3.47 7.17 -3.81
CA GLY A 16 2.36 7.21 -4.75
C GLY A 16 1.19 6.33 -4.32
N VAL A 17 1.44 5.08 -3.92
CA VAL A 17 0.39 4.19 -3.39
C VAL A 17 -0.14 4.69 -2.05
N ALA A 18 0.72 5.12 -1.13
CA ALA A 18 0.31 5.63 0.18
C ALA A 18 -0.58 6.87 0.06
N ILE A 19 -0.22 7.82 -0.80
CA ILE A 19 -1.03 9.01 -1.11
C ILE A 19 -2.34 8.60 -1.76
N ALA A 20 -2.32 7.68 -2.74
CA ALA A 20 -3.55 7.22 -3.38
C ALA A 20 -4.52 6.58 -2.38
N VAL A 21 -4.01 5.78 -1.43
CA VAL A 21 -4.81 5.20 -0.34
C VAL A 21 -5.40 6.30 0.55
N ILE A 22 -4.60 7.28 0.98
CA ILE A 22 -5.10 8.38 1.82
C ILE A 22 -6.18 9.19 1.11
N LEU A 23 -5.96 9.56 -0.15
CA LEU A 23 -6.91 10.33 -0.94
C LEU A 23 -8.21 9.53 -1.17
N ASN A 24 -8.11 8.26 -1.56
CA ASN A 24 -9.29 7.41 -1.78
C ASN A 24 -10.07 7.12 -0.51
N ALA A 25 -9.40 6.97 0.64
CA ALA A 25 -10.05 6.60 1.90
C ALA A 25 -10.70 7.79 2.62
N PHE A 26 -10.14 9.00 2.48
CA PHE A 26 -10.54 10.14 3.33
C PHE A 26 -11.02 11.38 2.57
N ILE A 27 -10.74 11.48 1.27
CA ILE A 27 -11.02 12.71 0.51
C ILE A 27 -11.99 12.47 -0.64
N LEU A 28 -11.78 11.39 -1.40
CA LEU A 28 -12.59 11.11 -2.57
C LEU A 28 -13.85 10.35 -2.20
N GLU A 29 -14.97 10.80 -2.74
CA GLU A 29 -16.24 10.11 -2.59
C GLU A 29 -16.22 8.76 -3.33
N GLU A 30 -16.61 7.72 -2.62
CA GLU A 30 -16.70 6.34 -3.11
C GLU A 30 -17.64 6.24 -4.32
N GLY A 31 -17.33 5.32 -5.24
CA GLY A 31 -18.11 5.11 -6.46
C GLY A 31 -18.00 6.21 -7.53
N LYS A 32 -17.53 7.44 -7.21
CA LYS A 32 -17.36 8.52 -8.20
C LYS A 32 -16.16 8.28 -9.12
N GLN A 33 -16.15 8.99 -10.26
CA GLN A 33 -15.09 8.86 -11.28
C GLN A 33 -13.68 9.07 -10.70
N ALA A 34 -13.50 10.06 -9.82
CA ALA A 34 -12.21 10.37 -9.22
C ALA A 34 -11.66 9.19 -8.39
N HIS A 35 -12.49 8.58 -7.54
CA HIS A 35 -12.13 7.40 -6.75
C HIS A 35 -11.68 6.24 -7.65
N ARG A 36 -12.42 5.97 -8.74
CA ARG A 36 -12.08 4.91 -9.70
C ARG A 36 -10.76 5.15 -10.42
N TYR A 37 -10.56 6.35 -10.97
CA TYR A 37 -9.31 6.69 -11.66
C TYR A 37 -8.11 6.61 -10.73
N LEU A 38 -8.24 7.11 -9.50
CA LEU A 38 -7.15 7.03 -8.53
C LEU A 38 -6.89 5.58 -8.09
N GLY A 39 -7.94 4.75 -8.00
CA GLY A 39 -7.82 3.30 -7.83
C GLY A 39 -6.99 2.64 -8.93
N TYR A 40 -7.26 2.93 -10.22
CA TYR A 40 -6.48 2.38 -11.33
C TYR A 40 -5.02 2.86 -11.35
N ILE A 41 -4.77 4.12 -10.96
CA ILE A 41 -3.41 4.65 -10.79
C ILE A 41 -2.68 3.88 -9.68
N ALA A 42 -3.34 3.65 -8.54
CA ALA A 42 -2.77 2.87 -7.44
C ALA A 42 -2.44 1.44 -7.89
N VAL A 43 -3.36 0.76 -8.58
CA VAL A 43 -3.13 -0.58 -9.15
C VAL A 43 -1.93 -0.58 -10.10
N SER A 44 -1.81 0.42 -10.96
CA SER A 44 -0.68 0.55 -11.89
C SER A 44 0.65 0.68 -11.15
N PHE A 45 0.72 1.50 -10.09
CA PHE A 45 1.92 1.60 -9.25
C PHE A 45 2.23 0.29 -8.52
N VAL A 46 1.21 -0.41 -8.04
CA VAL A 46 1.35 -1.71 -7.38
C VAL A 46 1.89 -2.76 -8.36
N LEU A 47 1.37 -2.83 -9.59
CA LEU A 47 1.88 -3.74 -10.63
C LEU A 47 3.34 -3.42 -10.99
N LEU A 48 3.67 -2.13 -11.19
CA LEU A 48 5.05 -1.71 -11.44
C LEU A 48 5.99 -2.09 -10.28
N ARG A 49 5.53 -2.00 -9.03
CA ARG A 49 6.30 -2.46 -7.86
C ARG A 49 6.61 -3.96 -7.90
N LEU A 50 5.64 -4.78 -8.30
CA LEU A 50 5.80 -6.22 -8.40
C LEU A 50 6.76 -6.60 -9.54
N LEU A 51 6.67 -5.90 -10.67
CA LEU A 51 7.56 -6.10 -11.83
C LEU A 51 9.01 -5.67 -11.51
N ILE A 52 9.19 -4.55 -10.80
CA ILE A 52 10.51 -3.97 -10.51
C ILE A 52 11.10 -4.59 -9.22
N HIS A 53 10.86 -5.88 -8.95
CA HIS A 53 11.37 -6.50 -7.72
C HIS A 53 12.89 -6.72 -7.77
N LYS A 54 13.64 -5.99 -6.92
CA LYS A 54 15.07 -6.28 -6.70
C LYS A 54 15.25 -7.14 -5.45
N LYS A 55 15.80 -8.35 -5.60
CA LYS A 55 16.26 -9.17 -4.47
C LYS A 55 17.46 -8.48 -3.83
N ASN A 56 17.21 -7.65 -2.83
CA ASN A 56 18.24 -7.22 -1.90
C ASN A 56 18.13 -8.10 -0.65
N PRO A 57 19.20 -8.77 -0.19
CA PRO A 57 19.15 -9.49 1.07
C PRO A 57 18.90 -8.48 2.20
N ILE A 58 17.70 -8.55 2.79
CA ILE A 58 17.33 -7.72 3.94
C ILE A 58 18.04 -8.34 5.16
N THR A 59 19.08 -7.68 5.63
CA THR A 59 19.94 -8.16 6.73
C THR A 59 19.31 -8.03 8.12
N HIS A 60 18.16 -7.35 8.25
CA HIS A 60 17.50 -7.23 9.55
C HIS A 60 15.99 -7.06 9.38
N TYR A 61 15.23 -8.00 9.94
CA TYR A 61 13.80 -8.11 9.75
C TYR A 61 13.09 -8.32 11.08
N ASN A 62 12.06 -7.53 11.39
CA ASN A 62 11.11 -7.89 12.44
C ASN A 62 10.20 -8.99 11.88
N PRO A 63 10.30 -10.26 12.32
CA PRO A 63 9.55 -11.38 11.74
C PRO A 63 8.04 -11.17 11.80
N LYS A 64 7.54 -10.33 12.72
CA LYS A 64 6.11 -10.03 12.83
C LYS A 64 5.63 -9.03 11.77
N ALA A 65 6.52 -8.19 11.25
CA ALA A 65 6.16 -7.21 10.22
C ALA A 65 5.69 -7.88 8.92
N LYS A 66 6.10 -9.15 8.64
CA LYS A 66 5.74 -9.84 7.38
C LYS A 66 4.26 -10.05 7.26
N TYR A 67 3.61 -10.34 8.38
CA TYR A 67 2.19 -10.62 8.40
C TYR A 67 1.40 -9.39 8.01
N VAL A 68 1.77 -8.20 8.52
CA VAL A 68 1.12 -6.94 8.14
C VAL A 68 1.27 -6.67 6.64
N TYR A 69 2.49 -6.80 6.09
CA TYR A 69 2.70 -6.60 4.65
C TYR A 69 1.88 -7.58 3.80
N TRP A 70 1.92 -8.87 4.13
CA TRP A 70 1.14 -9.89 3.41
C TRP A 70 -0.36 -9.61 3.46
N LEU A 71 -0.89 -9.23 4.63
CA LEU A 71 -2.30 -8.88 4.78
C LEU A 71 -2.67 -7.62 3.98
N MET A 72 -1.81 -6.60 3.97
CA MET A 72 -2.03 -5.39 3.16
C MET A 72 -2.06 -5.73 1.66
N TRP A 73 -1.15 -6.59 1.18
CA TRP A 73 -1.14 -7.04 -0.21
C TRP A 73 -2.43 -7.77 -0.58
N THR A 74 -2.91 -8.67 0.28
CA THR A 74 -4.20 -9.35 0.09
C THR A 74 -5.36 -8.35 0.03
N ALA A 75 -5.40 -7.36 0.92
CA ALA A 75 -6.45 -6.35 0.94
C ALA A 75 -6.43 -5.47 -0.33
N ILE A 76 -5.24 -5.06 -0.78
CA ILE A 76 -5.07 -4.27 -2.02
C ILE A 76 -5.55 -5.07 -3.25
N ILE A 77 -5.24 -6.37 -3.32
CA ILE A 77 -5.72 -7.24 -4.40
C ILE A 77 -7.25 -7.39 -4.33
N GLY A 78 -7.80 -7.56 -3.12
CA GLY A 78 -9.25 -7.59 -2.88
C GLY A 78 -9.94 -6.34 -3.42
N LEU A 79 -9.49 -5.15 -3.00
CA LEU A 79 -9.99 -3.85 -3.47
C LEU A 79 -9.89 -3.69 -4.99
N ALA A 80 -8.74 -4.04 -5.58
CA ALA A 80 -8.55 -3.95 -7.02
C ALA A 80 -9.53 -4.86 -7.78
N THR A 81 -9.74 -6.08 -7.27
CA THR A 81 -10.62 -7.06 -7.90
C THR A 81 -12.08 -6.62 -7.78
N THR A 82 -12.55 -6.29 -6.58
CA THR A 82 -13.95 -5.90 -6.36
C THR A 82 -14.27 -4.55 -7.02
N GLY A 83 -13.34 -3.60 -6.97
CA GLY A 83 -13.45 -2.30 -7.66
C GLY A 83 -13.53 -2.44 -9.18
N PHE A 84 -12.75 -3.37 -9.76
CA PHE A 84 -12.85 -3.68 -11.19
C PHE A 84 -14.17 -4.37 -11.54
N LEU A 85 -14.59 -5.36 -10.75
CA LEU A 85 -15.82 -6.10 -10.99
C LEU A 85 -17.07 -5.20 -10.92
N MET A 86 -17.13 -4.25 -9.99
CA MET A 86 -18.22 -3.27 -9.89
C MET A 86 -18.34 -2.36 -11.12
N GLY A 87 -17.26 -2.21 -11.90
CA GLY A 87 -17.26 -1.49 -13.16
C GLY A 87 -17.81 -2.28 -14.35
N LEU A 88 -18.08 -3.58 -14.19
CA LEU A 88 -18.64 -4.43 -15.25
C LEU A 88 -20.17 -4.38 -15.24
N ASP A 89 -20.79 -4.34 -16.42
CA ASP A 89 -22.25 -4.33 -16.58
C ASP A 89 -22.94 -5.50 -15.86
N ARG A 90 -22.26 -6.65 -15.75
CA ARG A 90 -22.77 -7.86 -15.09
C ARG A 90 -22.98 -7.68 -13.58
N PHE A 91 -22.19 -6.83 -12.93
CA PHE A 91 -22.19 -6.64 -11.47
C PHE A 91 -22.57 -5.22 -11.08
N PHE A 92 -23.15 -4.45 -11.99
CA PHE A 92 -23.58 -3.08 -11.76
C PHE A 92 -24.68 -3.05 -10.67
N GLY A 93 -24.47 -2.25 -9.62
CA GLY A 93 -25.41 -2.12 -8.48
C GLY A 93 -25.50 -3.37 -7.60
N ASN A 94 -24.43 -4.18 -7.51
CA ASN A 94 -24.40 -5.35 -6.65
C ASN A 94 -23.96 -4.99 -5.22
N ASP A 95 -24.92 -4.93 -4.29
CA ASP A 95 -24.68 -4.56 -2.89
C ASP A 95 -23.64 -5.45 -2.19
N LEU A 96 -23.66 -6.77 -2.43
CA LEU A 96 -22.67 -7.68 -1.85
C LEU A 96 -21.24 -7.34 -2.28
N LEU A 97 -21.06 -6.93 -3.54
CA LEU A 97 -19.74 -6.59 -4.07
C LEU A 97 -19.24 -5.25 -3.50
N GLU A 98 -20.15 -4.31 -3.27
CA GLU A 98 -19.91 -3.04 -2.59
C GLU A 98 -19.51 -3.27 -1.12
N ASP A 99 -20.29 -4.07 -0.38
CA ASP A 99 -19.99 -4.47 1.00
C ASP A 99 -18.62 -5.14 1.12
N ILE A 100 -18.29 -6.07 0.21
CA ILE A 100 -16.98 -6.73 0.20
C ILE A 100 -15.87 -5.71 -0.04
N HIS A 101 -16.06 -4.75 -0.95
CA HIS A 101 -15.08 -3.70 -1.20
C HIS A 101 -14.88 -2.80 0.02
N GLU A 102 -15.97 -2.41 0.68
CA GLU A 102 -15.93 -1.62 1.91
C GLU A 102 -15.19 -2.36 3.03
N VAL A 103 -15.47 -3.65 3.22
CA VAL A 103 -14.76 -4.49 4.20
C VAL A 103 -13.26 -4.53 3.91
N PHE A 104 -12.85 -4.70 2.66
CA PHE A 104 -11.43 -4.65 2.31
C PHE A 104 -10.83 -3.25 2.52
N SER A 105 -11.59 -2.19 2.28
CA SER A 105 -11.16 -0.79 2.52
C SER A 105 -10.90 -0.56 4.01
N ASN A 106 -11.85 -0.92 4.86
CA ASN A 106 -11.76 -0.83 6.31
C ASN A 106 -10.57 -1.64 6.86
N ILE A 107 -10.36 -2.86 6.36
CA ILE A 107 -9.20 -3.69 6.69
C ILE A 107 -7.90 -2.99 6.26
N LEU A 108 -7.84 -2.45 5.05
CA LEU A 108 -6.63 -1.77 4.55
C LEU A 108 -6.30 -0.53 5.38
N ILE A 109 -7.29 0.28 5.76
CA ILE A 109 -7.10 1.45 6.64
C ILE A 109 -6.52 1.01 7.98
N PHE A 110 -7.13 0.01 8.62
CA PHE A 110 -6.65 -0.53 9.89
C PHE A 110 -5.22 -1.07 9.80
N LEU A 111 -4.90 -1.86 8.77
CA LEU A 111 -3.55 -2.38 8.55
C LEU A 111 -2.54 -1.27 8.22
N SER A 112 -2.96 -0.22 7.51
CA SER A 112 -2.11 0.94 7.22
C SER A 112 -1.76 1.70 8.50
N LEU A 113 -2.71 1.86 9.42
CA LEU A 113 -2.47 2.43 10.75
C LEU A 113 -1.53 1.55 11.58
N LEU A 114 -1.72 0.23 11.57
CA LEU A 114 -0.80 -0.70 12.23
C LEU A 114 0.61 -0.66 11.62
N HIS A 115 0.71 -0.51 10.29
CA HIS A 115 1.97 -0.38 9.60
C HIS A 115 2.71 0.91 10.02
N LEU A 116 2.03 2.05 9.98
CA LEU A 116 2.55 3.35 10.46
C LEU A 116 2.99 3.24 11.94
N GLY A 117 2.10 2.75 12.80
CA GLY A 117 2.39 2.55 14.22
C GLY A 117 3.58 1.63 14.48
N GLY A 118 3.71 0.55 13.70
CA GLY A 118 4.85 -0.36 13.77
C GLY A 118 6.17 0.30 13.39
N VAL A 119 6.15 1.19 12.39
CA VAL A 119 7.32 1.98 11.97
C VAL A 119 7.73 2.97 13.07
N PHE A 120 6.77 3.68 13.68
CA PHE A 120 7.05 4.58 14.81
C PHE A 120 7.52 3.82 16.05
N PHE A 121 6.94 2.65 16.33
CA PHE A 121 7.35 1.80 17.44
C PHE A 121 8.78 1.27 17.27
N ASP A 122 9.15 0.81 16.07
CA ASP A 122 10.54 0.43 15.78
C ASP A 122 11.49 1.63 15.93
N ALA A 123 11.06 2.83 15.49
CA ALA A 123 11.83 4.05 15.68
C ALA A 123 12.04 4.42 17.16
N TYR A 124 11.00 4.29 18.00
CA TYR A 124 11.08 4.58 19.42
C TYR A 124 11.90 3.53 20.19
N LYS A 125 11.59 2.25 20.00
CA LYS A 125 12.19 1.15 20.79
C LYS A 125 13.58 0.78 20.34
N MET A 126 13.81 0.70 19.03
CA MET A 126 15.09 0.25 18.48
C MET A 126 16.01 1.42 18.15
N LYS A 127 15.54 2.67 18.32
CA LYS A 127 16.26 3.91 17.96
C LYS A 127 16.73 3.93 16.50
N ARG A 128 16.06 3.18 15.62
CA ARG A 128 16.38 3.07 14.19
C ARG A 128 15.44 3.93 13.37
N ARG A 129 15.96 4.72 12.44
CA ARG A 129 15.13 5.57 11.59
C ARG A 129 14.80 4.87 10.27
N THR A 130 14.18 3.70 10.36
CA THR A 130 13.81 2.88 9.18
C THR A 130 12.93 3.63 8.18
N TRP A 131 12.07 4.52 8.68
CA TRP A 131 11.26 5.42 7.85
C TRP A 131 12.08 6.46 7.06
N MET A 132 13.24 6.89 7.57
CA MET A 132 14.08 7.86 6.86
C MET A 132 14.63 7.32 5.55
N VAL A 133 14.84 6.00 5.44
CA VAL A 133 15.23 5.36 4.17
C VAL A 133 14.20 5.62 3.08
N MET A 134 12.92 5.78 3.43
CA MET A 134 11.86 6.09 2.47
C MET A 134 11.87 7.55 2.00
N ILE A 135 12.61 8.43 2.68
CA ILE A 135 12.77 9.84 2.34
C ILE A 135 14.14 10.07 1.70
N SER A 136 15.23 9.82 2.43
CA SER A 136 16.61 10.05 1.96
C SER A 136 17.04 9.01 0.94
N GLY A 137 16.58 7.76 1.07
CA GLY A 137 17.08 6.62 0.29
C GLY A 137 18.42 6.11 0.79
N GLU A 138 19.01 6.76 1.80
CA GLU A 138 20.27 6.35 2.40
C GLU A 138 19.98 5.37 3.52
N LYS A 139 20.69 4.24 3.50
CA LYS A 139 20.62 3.22 4.54
C LYS A 139 21.84 3.40 5.43
N GLU A 140 21.67 4.11 6.55
CA GLU A 140 22.66 4.18 7.63
C GLU A 140 22.88 2.80 8.28
#